data_AF-F4QP30-F1
#
_entry.id   AF-F4QP30-F1
#
_cell.length_a   1.000
_cell.length_b   1.000
_cell.length_c   1.000
_cell.angle_alpha   90.00
_cell.angle_beta   90.00
_cell.angle_gamma   90.00
#
_symmetry.space_group_name_H-M   'P 1'
#
loop_
_entity.id
_entity.type
_entity.pdbx_description
1 polymer ?
#
loop_
_entity_poly.entity_id
_entity_poly.type
_entity_poly.pdbx_seq_one_letter_code
_entity_poly.pdbx_strand_id
1 'polypeptide(L)'
;MANPIDMSSEPKAPREISVAQAAVCQAHWGYTTFDEIELARIAEGVLTAESAKRIVRTYSVSRTLSLTSDLEGDTYERLAASVSDLAATAPAGLLSRAENCLAAAKRFDATRSPRSAFSKLLWFARPHGWMLFDSYAAKGAGVKASGEQAFMSFYTKLEKAGFEPCVAKLRAELSARDIPARLAERIIDWALMAAGGRNNPYDGPAWTQAYLTTRASDVAERLGDLATVIAPTLSLFMSDVQNHEGLPHG
;
A
#
# COMPACT_ATOMS: atom_id res chain seq x y z
N MET A 1 35.50 -14.48 42.84
CA MET A 1 34.34 -13.71 43.34
C MET A 1 33.39 -13.55 42.18
N ALA A 2 32.21 -14.16 42.23
CA ALA A 2 31.22 -14.09 41.14
C ALA A 2 30.33 -12.86 41.38
N ASN A 3 30.15 -12.03 40.35
CA ASN A 3 29.23 -10.91 40.40
C ASN A 3 27.79 -11.45 40.48
N PRO A 4 26.94 -10.92 41.39
CA PRO A 4 25.55 -11.31 41.46
C PRO A 4 24.84 -10.84 40.17
N ILE A 5 24.16 -11.78 39.51
CA ILE A 5 23.30 -11.49 38.37
C ILE A 5 22.10 -10.74 38.93
N ASP A 6 22.01 -9.45 38.59
CA ASP A 6 20.87 -8.62 38.92
C ASP A 6 19.65 -9.10 38.13
N MET A 7 18.77 -9.84 38.81
CA MET A 7 17.51 -10.36 38.27
C MET A 7 16.34 -9.38 38.47
N SER A 8 16.61 -8.12 38.86
CA SER A 8 15.56 -7.17 39.26
C SER A 8 15.02 -6.27 38.15
N SER A 9 15.36 -6.50 36.88
CA SER A 9 14.70 -5.77 35.80
C SER A 9 13.26 -6.28 35.64
N GLU A 10 12.32 -5.64 36.34
CA GLU A 10 10.89 -5.80 36.08
C GLU A 10 10.62 -5.68 34.57
N PRO A 11 9.80 -6.58 34.00
CA PRO A 11 9.44 -6.47 32.59
C PRO A 11 8.73 -5.13 32.38
N LYS A 12 9.39 -4.19 31.69
CA LYS A 12 8.78 -2.93 31.29
C LYS A 12 7.47 -3.24 30.57
N ALA A 13 6.38 -2.64 31.01
CA ALA A 13 5.09 -2.76 30.35
C ALA A 13 5.26 -2.51 28.84
N PRO A 14 4.65 -3.34 27.97
CA PRO A 14 4.81 -3.19 26.53
C PRO A 14 4.41 -1.78 26.12
N ARG A 15 5.31 -1.08 25.43
CA ARG A 15 5.02 0.25 24.88
C ARG A 15 3.80 0.14 23.96
N GLU A 16 2.88 1.08 24.11
CA GLU A 16 1.74 1.20 23.22
C GLU A 16 2.25 1.46 21.79
N ILE A 17 1.82 0.64 20.83
CA ILE A 17 2.20 0.76 19.42
C ILE A 17 1.24 1.74 18.75
N SER A 18 1.78 2.83 18.21
CA SER A 18 0.98 3.81 17.48
C SER A 18 0.55 3.29 16.10
N VAL A 19 -0.51 3.87 15.52
CA VAL A 19 -0.96 3.58 14.15
C VAL A 19 0.17 3.81 13.14
N ALA A 20 0.93 4.90 13.29
CA ALA A 20 2.06 5.20 12.42
C ALA A 20 3.15 4.13 12.50
N GLN A 21 3.47 3.66 13.71
CA GLN A 21 4.47 2.62 13.91
C GLN A 21 4.05 1.28 13.30
N ALA A 22 2.79 0.88 13.51
CA ALA A 22 2.23 -0.31 12.88
C ALA A 22 2.26 -0.19 11.34
N ALA A 23 1.82 0.95 10.79
CA ALA A 23 1.78 1.18 9.35
C ALA A 23 3.19 1.18 8.70
N VAL A 24 4.18 1.80 9.34
CA VAL A 24 5.59 1.77 8.90
C VAL A 24 6.14 0.35 8.88
N CYS A 25 5.95 -0.40 9.97
CA CYS A 25 6.46 -1.77 10.06
C CYS A 25 5.82 -2.69 9.03
N GLN A 26 4.49 -2.59 8.85
CA GLN A 26 3.78 -3.37 7.84
C GLN A 26 4.17 -3.00 6.41
N ALA A 27 4.31 -1.70 6.12
CA ALA A 27 4.76 -1.23 4.82
C ALA A 27 6.16 -1.75 4.51
N HIS A 28 7.09 -1.62 5.45
CA HIS A 28 8.47 -2.07 5.29
C HIS A 28 8.57 -3.59 5.15
N TRP A 29 7.84 -4.36 5.97
CA TRP A 29 7.79 -5.81 5.85
C TRP A 29 7.22 -6.27 4.51
N GLY A 30 6.07 -5.73 4.09
CA GLY A 30 5.44 -6.08 2.81
C GLY A 30 6.34 -5.75 1.62
N TYR A 31 7.04 -4.62 1.68
CA TYR A 31 7.97 -4.21 0.65
C TYR A 31 9.17 -5.14 0.53
N THR A 32 9.89 -5.35 1.62
CA THR A 32 11.10 -6.19 1.64
C THR A 32 10.83 -7.67 1.40
N THR A 33 9.60 -8.13 1.66
CA THR A 33 9.21 -9.54 1.46
C THR A 33 8.67 -9.80 0.06
N PHE A 34 7.95 -8.84 -0.53
CA PHE A 34 7.21 -9.06 -1.79
C PHE A 34 7.47 -7.97 -2.82
N ASP A 35 7.20 -6.71 -2.48
CA ASP A 35 7.12 -5.63 -3.48
C ASP A 35 8.49 -5.38 -4.14
N GLU A 36 9.58 -5.37 -3.37
CA GLU A 36 10.94 -5.08 -3.85
C GLU A 36 11.42 -6.10 -4.88
N ILE A 37 11.13 -7.39 -4.66
CA ILE A 37 11.54 -8.47 -5.56
C ILE A 37 10.86 -8.33 -6.92
N GLU A 38 9.55 -8.05 -6.94
CA GLU A 38 8.84 -7.85 -8.20
C GLU A 38 9.21 -6.52 -8.88
N LEU A 39 9.46 -5.46 -8.10
CA LEU A 39 9.98 -4.21 -8.64
C LEU A 39 11.38 -4.34 -9.24
N ALA A 40 12.25 -5.19 -8.68
CA ALA A 40 13.58 -5.45 -9.23
C ALA A 40 13.53 -6.27 -10.53
N ARG A 41 12.57 -7.20 -10.65
CA ARG A 41 12.28 -7.95 -11.89
C ARG A 41 11.63 -7.05 -12.97
N ILE A 42 10.92 -6.04 -12.48
CA ILE A 42 10.45 -4.79 -13.07
C ILE A 42 11.42 -3.97 -13.93
N ALA A 43 12.30 -4.55 -14.75
CA ALA A 43 13.36 -3.78 -15.41
C ALA A 43 12.78 -2.63 -16.24
N GLU A 44 12.96 -1.40 -15.77
CA GLU A 44 12.55 -0.15 -16.43
C GLU A 44 11.04 0.01 -16.75
N GLY A 45 10.16 -0.66 -15.99
CA GLY A 45 8.72 -0.44 -16.07
C GLY A 45 7.99 -1.24 -17.15
N VAL A 46 8.67 -2.14 -17.86
CA VAL A 46 8.02 -3.03 -18.85
C VAL A 46 7.42 -4.23 -18.13
N LEU A 47 6.10 -4.24 -17.98
CA LEU A 47 5.39 -5.44 -17.54
C LEU A 47 5.44 -6.49 -18.64
N THR A 48 5.94 -7.68 -18.31
CA THR A 48 5.83 -8.87 -19.16
C THR A 48 4.64 -9.72 -18.72
N ALA A 49 4.20 -10.66 -19.58
CA ALA A 49 3.16 -11.63 -19.23
C ALA A 49 3.52 -12.41 -17.96
N GLU A 50 4.78 -12.83 -17.83
CA GLU A 50 5.28 -13.55 -16.65
C GLU A 50 5.25 -12.68 -15.38
N SER A 51 5.65 -11.41 -15.46
CA SER A 51 5.54 -10.48 -14.34
C SER A 51 4.09 -10.23 -13.95
N ALA A 52 3.19 -10.04 -14.92
CA ALA A 52 1.76 -9.90 -14.65
C ALA A 52 1.18 -11.15 -13.98
N LYS A 53 1.52 -12.34 -14.45
CA LYS A 53 1.12 -13.62 -13.87
C LYS A 53 1.58 -13.77 -12.41
N ARG A 54 2.86 -13.50 -12.12
CA ARG A 54 3.39 -13.57 -10.75
C ARG A 54 2.69 -12.58 -9.84
N ILE A 55 2.60 -11.31 -10.21
CA ILE A 55 1.96 -10.27 -9.39
C ILE A 55 0.49 -10.63 -9.14
N VAL A 56 -0.25 -11.01 -10.17
CA VAL A 56 -1.67 -11.36 -10.04
C VAL A 56 -1.88 -12.52 -9.05
N ARG A 57 -0.98 -13.51 -9.05
CA ARG A 57 -0.99 -14.64 -8.12
C ARG A 57 -0.57 -14.23 -6.70
N THR A 58 0.58 -13.56 -6.56
CA THR A 58 1.12 -13.09 -5.26
C THR A 58 0.12 -12.22 -4.51
N TYR A 59 -0.56 -11.31 -5.21
CA TYR A 59 -1.54 -10.40 -4.61
C TYR A 59 -2.98 -10.91 -4.69
N SER A 60 -3.17 -12.19 -5.02
CA SER A 60 -4.48 -12.89 -5.00
C SER A 60 -5.59 -12.19 -5.79
N VAL A 61 -5.24 -11.59 -6.94
CA VAL A 61 -6.20 -10.95 -7.86
C VAL A 61 -6.54 -11.82 -9.08
N SER A 62 -6.06 -13.06 -9.16
CA SER A 62 -6.41 -14.00 -10.25
C SER A 62 -7.92 -14.19 -10.42
N ARG A 63 -8.66 -14.17 -9.30
CA ARG A 63 -10.13 -14.33 -9.28
C ARG A 63 -10.91 -13.24 -10.01
N THR A 64 -10.26 -12.10 -10.32
CA THR A 64 -10.87 -10.99 -11.06
C THR A 64 -10.65 -11.09 -12.57
N LEU A 65 -9.79 -12.01 -13.02
CA LEU A 65 -9.47 -12.21 -14.43
C LEU A 65 -10.24 -13.39 -15.05
N SER A 66 -10.86 -14.25 -14.23
CA SER A 66 -11.61 -15.45 -14.65
C SER A 66 -10.88 -16.24 -15.74
N LEU A 67 -9.71 -16.78 -15.37
CA LEU A 67 -8.87 -17.55 -16.28
C LEU A 67 -9.50 -18.93 -16.50
N THR A 68 -9.85 -19.25 -17.74
CA THR A 68 -9.99 -20.65 -18.19
C THR A 68 -8.59 -21.16 -18.54
N SER A 69 -8.32 -22.46 -18.30
CA SER A 69 -6.97 -23.06 -18.41
C SER A 69 -6.27 -22.82 -19.74
N ASP A 70 -7.04 -22.67 -20.81
CA ASP A 70 -6.55 -22.65 -22.19
C ASP A 70 -6.20 -21.23 -22.69
N LEU A 71 -6.51 -20.19 -21.89
CA LEU A 71 -6.31 -18.78 -22.26
C LEU A 71 -5.31 -18.06 -21.34
N GLU A 72 -4.63 -18.77 -20.43
CA GLU A 72 -3.77 -18.13 -19.43
C GLU A 72 -2.64 -17.30 -20.07
N GLY A 73 -1.95 -17.82 -21.09
CA GLY A 73 -0.82 -17.13 -21.74
C GLY A 73 -1.22 -15.81 -22.40
N ASP A 74 -2.11 -15.89 -23.40
CA ASP A 74 -2.59 -14.73 -24.16
C ASP A 74 -3.28 -13.68 -23.26
N THR A 75 -3.95 -14.12 -22.20
CA THR A 75 -4.59 -13.19 -21.24
C THR A 75 -3.55 -12.35 -20.51
N TYR A 76 -2.47 -12.96 -20.00
CA TYR A 76 -1.44 -12.21 -19.28
C TYR A 76 -0.62 -11.31 -20.20
N GLU A 77 -0.40 -11.71 -21.46
CA GLU A 77 0.27 -10.86 -22.44
C GLU A 77 -0.56 -9.61 -22.77
N ARG A 78 -1.84 -9.77 -23.10
CA ARG A 78 -2.76 -8.64 -23.33
C ARG A 78 -2.87 -7.74 -22.08
N LEU A 79 -2.90 -8.34 -20.89
CA LEU A 79 -3.00 -7.60 -19.63
C LEU A 79 -1.74 -6.76 -19.40
N ALA A 80 -0.56 -7.37 -19.57
CA ALA A 80 0.72 -6.70 -19.41
C ALA A 80 0.89 -5.55 -20.41
N ALA A 81 0.52 -5.76 -21.67
CA ALA A 81 0.52 -4.72 -22.70
C ALA A 81 -0.43 -3.56 -22.33
N SER A 82 -1.68 -3.86 -21.98
CA SER A 82 -2.68 -2.84 -21.64
C SER A 82 -2.28 -2.00 -20.42
N VAL A 83 -1.68 -2.62 -19.40
CA VAL A 83 -1.19 -1.88 -18.23
C VAL A 83 0.07 -1.08 -18.55
N SER A 84 0.97 -1.59 -19.40
CA SER A 84 2.17 -0.85 -19.83
C SER A 84 1.79 0.40 -20.61
N ASP A 85 0.83 0.29 -21.54
CA ASP A 85 0.30 1.44 -22.29
C ASP A 85 -0.32 2.49 -21.35
N LEU A 86 -1.08 2.02 -20.35
CA LEU A 86 -1.66 2.89 -19.33
C LEU A 86 -0.57 3.56 -18.48
N ALA A 87 0.48 2.85 -18.10
CA ALA A 87 1.57 3.40 -17.29
C ALA A 87 2.34 4.50 -18.04
N ALA A 88 2.58 4.29 -19.33
CA ALA A 88 3.25 5.23 -20.23
C ALA A 88 2.43 6.51 -20.47
N THR A 89 1.10 6.40 -20.51
CA THR A 89 0.19 7.51 -20.82
C THR A 89 -0.55 8.07 -19.61
N ALA A 90 -0.26 7.59 -18.39
CA ALA A 90 -0.99 7.95 -17.20
C ALA A 90 -0.94 9.47 -16.94
N PRO A 91 -2.11 10.13 -16.80
CA PRO A 91 -2.17 11.58 -16.62
C PRO A 91 -1.57 12.04 -15.29
N ALA A 92 -1.30 13.35 -15.21
CA ALA A 92 -1.07 14.01 -13.93
C ALA A 92 -2.37 14.01 -13.09
N GLY A 93 -2.25 13.82 -11.78
CA GLY A 93 -3.38 13.80 -10.85
C GLY A 93 -3.91 12.40 -10.53
N LEU A 94 -4.31 12.22 -9.26
CA LEU A 94 -4.74 10.93 -8.73
C LEU A 94 -6.07 10.46 -9.35
N LEU A 95 -7.05 11.36 -9.45
CA LEU A 95 -8.38 11.02 -9.96
C LEU A 95 -8.34 10.64 -11.44
N SER A 96 -7.63 11.42 -12.26
CA SER A 96 -7.44 11.14 -13.69
C SER A 96 -6.76 9.78 -13.91
N ARG A 97 -5.80 9.40 -13.07
CA ARG A 97 -5.19 8.06 -13.14
C ARG A 97 -6.22 6.97 -12.80
N ALA A 98 -7.08 7.19 -11.81
CA ALA A 98 -8.18 6.27 -11.44
C ALA A 98 -9.16 6.06 -12.59
N GLU A 99 -9.61 7.14 -13.24
CA GLU A 99 -10.53 7.08 -14.38
C GLU A 99 -9.95 6.28 -15.55
N ASN A 100 -8.69 6.54 -15.90
CA ASN A 100 -8.02 5.82 -16.99
C ASN A 100 -7.80 4.33 -16.64
N CYS A 101 -7.45 4.01 -15.39
CA CYS A 101 -7.37 2.63 -14.93
C CYS A 101 -8.71 1.91 -15.05
N LEU A 102 -9.81 2.58 -14.69
CA LEU A 102 -11.15 2.01 -14.81
C LEU A 102 -11.54 1.81 -16.28
N ALA A 103 -11.26 2.79 -17.14
CA ALA A 103 -11.53 2.71 -18.57
C ALA A 103 -10.74 1.57 -19.24
N ALA A 104 -9.45 1.41 -18.91
CA ALA A 104 -8.62 0.32 -19.40
C ALA A 104 -9.16 -1.04 -18.92
N ALA A 105 -9.50 -1.16 -17.63
CA ALA A 105 -10.08 -2.38 -17.07
C ALA A 105 -11.43 -2.76 -17.72
N LYS A 106 -12.25 -1.80 -18.15
CA LYS A 106 -13.52 -2.04 -18.86
C LYS A 106 -13.31 -2.54 -20.29
N ARG A 107 -12.29 -2.02 -20.97
CA ARG A 107 -11.95 -2.45 -22.34
C ARG A 107 -11.30 -3.82 -22.36
N PHE A 108 -10.73 -4.25 -21.23
CA PHE A 108 -10.20 -5.58 -21.06
C PHE A 108 -11.36 -6.58 -20.93
N ASP A 109 -11.63 -7.28 -22.03
CA ASP A 109 -12.70 -8.28 -22.14
C ASP A 109 -12.44 -9.46 -21.19
N ALA A 110 -12.96 -9.31 -19.97
CA ALA A 110 -12.92 -10.30 -18.90
C ALA A 110 -14.33 -10.47 -18.32
N THR A 111 -14.68 -11.70 -17.93
CA THR A 111 -16.02 -12.01 -17.41
C THR A 111 -16.31 -11.37 -16.05
N ARG A 112 -15.30 -10.82 -15.38
CA ARG A 112 -15.39 -10.05 -14.13
C ARG A 112 -14.59 -8.77 -14.26
N SER A 113 -14.94 -7.75 -13.48
CA SER A 113 -14.21 -6.47 -13.47
C SER A 113 -12.75 -6.69 -13.04
N PRO A 114 -11.76 -6.55 -13.94
CA PRO A 114 -10.36 -6.85 -13.66
C PRO A 114 -9.66 -5.68 -12.94
N ARG A 115 -10.42 -4.69 -12.48
CA ARG A 115 -9.92 -3.42 -11.94
C ARG A 115 -8.88 -3.58 -10.84
N SER A 116 -9.09 -4.52 -9.91
CA SER A 116 -8.12 -4.74 -8.81
C SER A 116 -6.79 -5.31 -9.31
N ALA A 117 -6.80 -6.04 -10.44
CA ALA A 117 -5.59 -6.50 -11.10
C ALA A 117 -4.91 -5.34 -11.83
N PHE A 118 -5.68 -4.54 -12.58
CA PHE A 118 -5.17 -3.34 -13.26
C PHE A 118 -4.54 -2.35 -12.28
N SER A 119 -5.21 -1.99 -11.19
CA SER A 119 -4.69 -1.04 -10.22
C SER A 119 -3.40 -1.54 -9.55
N LYS A 120 -3.28 -2.84 -9.28
CA LYS A 120 -2.04 -3.42 -8.70
C LYS A 120 -0.91 -3.49 -9.70
N LEU A 121 -1.18 -3.97 -10.91
CA LEU A 121 -0.16 -4.04 -11.97
C LEU A 121 0.33 -2.64 -12.32
N LEU A 122 -0.57 -1.65 -12.39
CA LEU A 122 -0.20 -0.26 -12.62
C LEU A 122 0.72 0.28 -11.51
N TRP A 123 0.50 -0.10 -10.25
CA TRP A 123 1.42 0.23 -9.16
C TRP A 123 2.83 -0.33 -9.43
N PHE A 124 2.96 -1.56 -9.91
CA PHE A 124 4.28 -2.14 -10.21
C PHE A 124 4.93 -1.50 -11.44
N ALA A 125 4.17 -1.17 -12.48
CA ALA A 125 4.68 -0.46 -13.66
C ALA A 125 5.07 0.99 -13.33
N ARG A 126 4.35 1.64 -12.41
CA ARG A 126 4.55 3.03 -12.00
C ARG A 126 4.26 3.19 -10.50
N PRO A 127 5.24 2.91 -9.62
CA PRO A 127 5.06 2.82 -8.17
C PRO A 127 5.05 4.20 -7.49
N HIS A 128 4.34 5.15 -8.08
CA HIS A 128 4.26 6.52 -7.61
C HIS A 128 2.87 7.12 -7.81
N GLY A 129 2.36 7.77 -6.76
CA GLY A 129 1.07 8.46 -6.78
C GLY A 129 -0.12 7.49 -6.86
N TRP A 130 0.03 6.28 -6.34
CA TRP A 130 -0.95 5.21 -6.49
C TRP A 130 -1.01 4.30 -5.26
N MET A 131 -2.21 3.80 -4.96
CA MET A 131 -2.48 2.88 -3.84
C MET A 131 -2.46 1.43 -4.34
N LEU A 132 -1.76 0.53 -3.64
CA LEU A 132 -1.70 -0.89 -4.03
C LEU A 132 -2.92 -1.68 -3.53
N PHE A 133 -3.44 -1.28 -2.36
CA PHE A 133 -4.55 -1.97 -1.67
C PHE A 133 -5.84 -1.14 -1.61
N ASP A 134 -6.12 -0.43 -2.69
CA ASP A 134 -7.32 0.38 -2.95
C ASP A 134 -8.63 -0.19 -2.33
N SER A 135 -8.99 -1.44 -2.60
CA SER A 135 -10.24 -2.03 -2.12
C SER A 135 -10.32 -2.20 -0.60
N TYR A 136 -9.17 -2.40 0.05
CA TYR A 136 -9.10 -2.54 1.52
C TYR A 136 -8.98 -1.16 2.17
N ALA A 137 -8.12 -0.29 1.64
CA ALA A 137 -7.95 1.08 2.10
C ALA A 137 -9.25 1.91 1.98
N ALA A 138 -10.07 1.65 0.96
CA ALA A 138 -11.38 2.30 0.79
C ALA A 138 -12.31 2.11 2.00
N LYS A 139 -12.24 0.95 2.69
CA LYS A 139 -13.03 0.72 3.92
C LYS A 139 -12.59 1.66 5.04
N GLY A 140 -11.27 1.81 5.21
CA GLY A 140 -10.69 2.75 6.17
C GLY A 140 -11.00 4.20 5.88
N ALA A 141 -11.14 4.55 4.59
CA ALA A 141 -11.60 5.85 4.15
C ALA A 141 -13.13 6.05 4.30
N GLY A 142 -13.85 5.10 4.87
CA GLY A 142 -15.31 5.18 5.06
C GLY A 142 -16.12 5.07 3.76
N VAL A 143 -15.56 4.50 2.69
CA VAL A 143 -16.31 4.30 1.44
C VAL A 143 -17.29 3.14 1.60
N LYS A 144 -18.59 3.45 1.57
CA LYS A 144 -19.68 2.47 1.72
C LYS A 144 -20.17 1.87 0.40
N ALA A 145 -19.85 2.50 -0.74
CA ALA A 145 -20.25 2.02 -2.05
C ALA A 145 -19.55 0.71 -2.41
N SER A 146 -20.02 0.04 -3.46
CA SER A 146 -19.37 -1.15 -4.03
C SER A 146 -19.01 -0.94 -5.50
N GLY A 147 -18.28 -1.89 -6.09
CA GLY A 147 -17.96 -1.85 -7.51
C GLY A 147 -17.21 -0.57 -7.91
N GLU A 148 -17.52 -0.03 -9.09
CA GLU A 148 -16.85 1.13 -9.69
C GLU A 148 -17.06 2.42 -8.90
N GLN A 149 -18.27 2.61 -8.38
CA GLN A 149 -18.60 3.78 -7.56
C GLN A 149 -17.69 3.85 -6.33
N ALA A 150 -17.44 2.72 -5.65
CA ALA A 150 -16.53 2.66 -4.52
C ALA A 150 -15.10 3.09 -4.88
N PHE A 151 -14.61 2.61 -6.02
CA PHE A 151 -13.26 2.91 -6.49
C PHE A 151 -13.11 4.40 -6.77
N MET A 152 -14.05 5.00 -7.52
CA MET A 152 -14.00 6.43 -7.80
C MET A 152 -14.17 7.27 -6.53
N SER A 153 -15.14 6.93 -5.66
CA SER A 153 -15.33 7.62 -4.37
C SER A 153 -14.09 7.60 -3.49
N PHE A 154 -13.34 6.49 -3.49
CA PHE A 154 -12.09 6.38 -2.75
C PHE A 154 -11.03 7.36 -3.26
N TYR A 155 -10.74 7.36 -4.57
CA TYR A 155 -9.72 8.27 -5.13
C TYR A 155 -10.12 9.74 -5.04
N THR A 156 -11.41 10.07 -5.20
CA THR A 156 -11.91 11.43 -4.94
C THR A 156 -11.66 11.87 -3.50
N LYS A 157 -11.88 10.98 -2.52
CA LYS A 157 -11.59 11.30 -1.11
C LYS A 157 -10.10 11.53 -0.87
N LEU A 158 -9.25 10.66 -1.39
CA LEU A 158 -7.79 10.81 -1.26
C LEU A 158 -7.29 12.13 -1.86
N GLU A 159 -7.78 12.49 -3.06
CA GLU A 159 -7.40 13.74 -3.71
C GLU A 159 -7.82 14.96 -2.89
N LYS A 160 -9.07 14.98 -2.40
CA LYS A 160 -9.58 16.06 -1.54
C LYS A 160 -8.80 16.21 -0.23
N ALA A 161 -8.35 15.10 0.35
CA ALA A 161 -7.54 15.10 1.57
C ALA A 161 -6.05 15.42 1.32
N GLY A 162 -5.65 15.77 0.09
CA GLY A 162 -4.27 16.14 -0.21
C GLY A 162 -3.31 14.95 -0.23
N PHE A 163 -3.72 13.83 -0.83
CA PHE A 163 -2.88 12.63 -0.95
C PHE A 163 -1.49 12.90 -1.55
N GLU A 164 -1.41 13.62 -2.67
CA GLU A 164 -0.11 13.89 -3.31
C GLU A 164 0.82 14.74 -2.42
N PRO A 165 0.38 15.85 -1.82
CA PRO A 165 1.17 16.57 -0.80
C PRO A 165 1.59 15.70 0.40
N CYS A 166 0.69 14.85 0.91
CA CYS A 166 1.00 13.94 2.02
C CYS A 166 2.10 12.95 1.63
N VAL A 167 1.95 12.26 0.49
CA VAL A 167 2.95 11.33 -0.05
C VAL A 167 4.30 12.02 -0.27
N ALA A 168 4.32 13.24 -0.80
CA ALA A 168 5.56 13.99 -1.00
C ALA A 168 6.30 14.26 0.32
N LYS A 169 5.57 14.65 1.38
CA LYS A 169 6.15 14.83 2.73
C LYS A 169 6.70 13.51 3.26
N LEU A 170 5.92 12.42 3.22
CA LEU A 170 6.36 11.12 3.69
C LEU A 170 7.60 10.61 2.94
N ARG A 171 7.68 10.84 1.63
CA ARG A 171 8.86 10.49 0.81
C ARG A 171 10.11 11.22 1.25
N ALA A 172 9.99 12.51 1.56
CA ALA A 172 11.13 13.30 2.06
C ALA A 172 11.64 12.71 3.38
N GLU A 173 10.74 12.39 4.31
CA GLU A 173 11.10 11.79 5.61
C GLU A 173 11.69 10.38 5.49
N LEU A 174 11.19 9.57 4.56
CA LEU A 174 11.75 8.26 4.21
C LEU A 174 13.17 8.39 3.66
N SER A 175 13.36 9.30 2.70
CA SER A 175 14.65 9.52 2.04
C SER A 175 15.70 10.04 3.01
N ALA A 176 15.33 10.93 3.93
CA ALA A 176 16.23 11.47 4.96
C ALA A 176 16.76 10.41 5.94
N ARG A 177 16.18 9.20 5.94
CA ARG A 177 16.54 8.08 6.83
C ARG A 177 17.08 6.88 6.08
N ASP A 178 17.39 7.04 4.79
CA ASP A 178 17.80 5.94 3.89
C ASP A 178 16.78 4.78 3.86
N ILE A 179 15.49 5.12 3.95
CA ILE A 179 14.39 4.17 3.79
C ILE A 179 13.78 4.39 2.39
N PRO A 180 13.43 3.33 1.64
CA PRO A 180 12.88 3.47 0.30
C PRO A 180 11.66 4.40 0.24
N ALA A 181 11.77 5.51 -0.49
CA ALA A 181 10.71 6.51 -0.62
C ALA A 181 9.38 5.93 -1.17
N ARG A 182 9.45 4.81 -1.90
CA ARG A 182 8.28 4.09 -2.45
C ARG A 182 7.37 3.50 -1.35
N LEU A 183 7.82 3.49 -0.10
CA LEU A 183 7.00 3.08 1.05
C LEU A 183 5.94 4.12 1.44
N ALA A 184 6.02 5.37 0.98
CA ALA A 184 5.08 6.42 1.41
C ALA A 184 3.62 6.03 1.18
N GLU A 185 3.27 5.61 -0.04
CA GLU A 185 1.93 5.14 -0.36
C GLU A 185 1.54 3.86 0.40
N ARG A 186 2.53 2.99 0.68
CA ARG A 186 2.32 1.73 1.41
C ARG A 186 1.99 1.98 2.88
N ILE A 187 2.61 2.99 3.49
CA ILE A 187 2.31 3.43 4.86
C ILE A 187 0.86 3.92 4.92
N ILE A 188 0.43 4.73 3.95
CA ILE A 188 -0.96 5.21 3.86
C ILE A 188 -1.94 4.05 3.62
N ASP A 189 -1.62 3.12 2.72
CA ASP A 189 -2.40 1.90 2.48
C ASP A 189 -2.65 1.18 3.81
N TRP A 190 -1.60 0.90 4.57
CA TRP A 190 -1.68 0.15 5.82
C TRP A 190 -2.42 0.90 6.92
N ALA A 191 -2.22 2.22 7.06
CA ALA A 191 -2.96 3.03 8.02
C ALA A 191 -4.47 3.00 7.73
N LEU A 192 -4.88 3.17 6.47
CA LEU A 192 -6.28 3.04 6.05
C LEU A 192 -6.81 1.63 6.23
N MET A 193 -6.05 0.61 5.86
CA MET A 193 -6.47 -0.79 6.03
C MET A 193 -6.71 -1.15 7.49
N ALA A 194 -5.84 -0.71 8.40
CA ALA A 194 -6.01 -0.89 9.83
C ALA A 194 -7.28 -0.19 10.34
N ALA A 195 -7.49 1.07 9.95
CA ALA A 195 -8.70 1.80 10.31
C ALA A 195 -9.99 1.20 9.74
N GLY A 196 -9.91 0.50 8.60
CA GLY A 196 -11.02 -0.21 7.97
C GLY A 196 -11.36 -1.56 8.61
N GLY A 197 -10.74 -1.90 9.73
CA GLY A 197 -10.99 -3.16 10.46
C GLY A 197 -10.42 -4.39 9.74
N ARG A 198 -9.32 -4.24 8.99
CA ARG A 198 -8.58 -5.40 8.49
C ARG A 198 -8.00 -6.16 9.68
N ASN A 199 -8.50 -7.38 9.88
CA ASN A 199 -8.00 -8.31 10.88
C ASN A 199 -7.13 -9.37 10.20
N ASN A 200 -5.85 -9.09 10.00
CA ASN A 200 -4.86 -10.12 9.66
C ASN A 200 -4.24 -10.65 10.97
N PRO A 201 -4.06 -11.96 11.17
CA PRO A 201 -3.30 -12.48 12.32
C PRO A 201 -1.86 -11.94 12.41
N TYR A 202 -1.35 -11.40 11.31
CA TYR A 202 -0.05 -10.73 11.24
C TYR A 202 -0.13 -9.21 11.40
N ASP A 203 -1.23 -8.65 11.90
CA ASP A 203 -1.38 -7.23 12.24
C ASP A 203 -1.34 -7.00 13.76
N GLY A 204 -1.12 -5.73 14.15
CA GLY A 204 -1.30 -5.26 15.53
C GLY A 204 -0.02 -5.15 16.36
N PRO A 205 -0.16 -4.77 17.64
CA PRO A 205 0.97 -4.38 18.49
C PRO A 205 1.99 -5.50 18.72
N ALA A 206 1.52 -6.73 18.98
CA ALA A 206 2.40 -7.87 19.24
C ALA A 206 3.27 -8.22 18.02
N TRP A 207 2.67 -8.25 16.83
CA TRP A 207 3.41 -8.48 15.59
C TRP A 207 4.39 -7.34 15.30
N THR A 208 3.96 -6.08 15.48
CA THR A 208 4.82 -4.90 15.25
C THR A 208 6.06 -4.95 16.15
N GLN A 209 5.87 -5.29 17.42
CA GLN A 209 6.98 -5.44 18.36
C GLN A 209 7.91 -6.58 17.96
N ALA A 210 7.36 -7.75 17.62
CA ALA A 210 8.15 -8.90 17.17
C ALA A 210 8.91 -8.60 15.87
N TYR A 211 8.31 -7.85 14.95
CA TYR A 211 8.98 -7.44 13.72
C TYR A 211 10.21 -6.60 14.03
N LEU A 212 10.06 -5.56 14.85
CA LEU A 212 11.16 -4.67 15.25
C LEU A 212 12.28 -5.42 15.98
N THR A 213 11.97 -6.37 16.86
CA THR A 213 13.01 -7.14 17.58
C THR A 213 13.80 -8.10 16.69
N THR A 214 13.26 -8.49 15.53
CA THR A 214 13.97 -9.36 14.56
C THR A 214 14.80 -8.59 13.54
N ARG A 215 14.72 -7.25 13.51
CA ARG A 215 15.53 -6.42 12.61
C ARG A 215 16.89 -6.13 13.23
N ALA A 216 17.85 -5.76 12.38
CA ALA A 216 19.08 -5.12 12.83
C ALA A 216 18.75 -3.84 13.62
N SER A 217 19.53 -3.53 14.65
CA SER A 217 19.22 -2.45 15.59
C SER A 217 19.09 -1.08 14.91
N ASP A 218 19.95 -0.79 13.93
CA ASP A 218 19.94 0.42 13.13
C ASP A 218 18.68 0.53 12.25
N VAL A 219 18.18 -0.59 11.73
CA VAL A 219 16.93 -0.64 10.97
C VAL A 219 15.74 -0.40 11.89
N ALA A 220 15.70 -1.07 13.06
CA ALA A 220 14.62 -0.90 14.03
C ALA A 220 14.54 0.54 14.55
N GLU A 221 15.69 1.17 14.83
CA GLU A 221 15.78 2.57 15.24
C GLU A 221 15.26 3.52 14.15
N ARG A 222 15.71 3.34 12.90
CA ARG A 222 15.24 4.15 11.77
C ARG A 222 13.73 4.03 11.52
N LEU A 223 13.17 2.83 11.63
CA LEU A 223 11.71 2.63 11.49
C LEU A 223 10.94 3.28 12.65
N GLY A 224 11.45 3.20 13.88
CA GLY A 224 10.86 3.83 15.06
C GLY A 224 10.90 5.36 15.01
N ASP A 225 12.04 5.93 14.59
CA ASP A 225 12.20 7.37 14.38
C ASP A 225 11.28 7.88 13.26
N LEU A 226 11.26 7.18 12.11
CA LEU A 226 10.35 7.51 11.01
C LEU A 226 8.89 7.55 11.50
N ALA A 227 8.44 6.51 12.21
CA ALA A 227 7.08 6.44 12.71
C ALA A 227 6.72 7.63 13.62
N THR A 228 7.66 8.05 14.47
CA THR A 228 7.50 9.20 15.35
C THR A 228 7.34 10.49 14.54
N VAL A 229 8.20 10.70 13.55
CA VAL A 229 8.23 11.94 12.75
C VAL A 229 7.04 12.05 11.80
N ILE A 230 6.60 10.97 11.17
CA ILE A 230 5.47 11.03 10.24
C ILE A 230 4.10 11.02 10.94
N ALA A 231 4.04 10.65 12.23
CA ALA A 231 2.76 10.49 12.95
C ALA A 231 1.84 11.71 12.85
N PRO A 232 2.28 12.96 13.04
CA PRO A 232 1.40 14.12 12.92
C PRO A 232 0.83 14.29 11.50
N THR A 233 1.69 14.11 10.47
CA THR A 233 1.29 14.23 9.07
C THR A 233 0.30 13.15 8.68
N LEU A 234 0.58 11.90 9.08
CA LEU A 234 -0.29 10.76 8.81
C LEU A 234 -1.63 10.89 9.53
N SER A 235 -1.64 11.26 10.81
CA SER A 235 -2.87 11.44 11.59
C SER A 235 -3.78 12.54 11.01
N LEU A 236 -3.21 13.67 10.60
CA LEU A 236 -3.96 14.74 9.94
C LEU A 236 -4.59 14.24 8.63
N PHE A 237 -3.79 13.62 7.77
CA PHE A 237 -4.28 13.05 6.51
C PHE A 237 -5.38 12.01 6.72
N MET A 238 -5.20 11.11 7.70
CA MET A 238 -6.18 10.09 8.04
C MET A 238 -7.51 10.73 8.49
N SER A 239 -7.45 11.74 9.36
CA SER A 239 -8.63 12.50 9.78
C SER A 239 -9.36 13.11 8.58
N ASP A 240 -8.64 13.78 7.68
CA ASP A 240 -9.21 14.43 6.50
C ASP A 240 -9.87 13.43 5.52
N VAL A 241 -9.23 12.28 5.28
CA VAL A 241 -9.78 11.21 4.40
C VAL A 241 -11.05 10.58 5.00
N GLN A 242 -11.05 10.37 6.32
CA GLN A 242 -12.13 9.73 7.04
C GLN A 242 -13.30 10.66 7.32
N ASN A 243 -13.06 11.97 7.32
CA ASN A 243 -14.09 12.98 7.50
C ASN A 243 -15.14 12.90 6.39
N HIS A 244 -16.34 12.47 6.76
CA HIS A 244 -17.44 12.24 5.84
C HIS A 244 -18.13 13.52 5.38
N GLU A 245 -17.93 14.64 6.08
CA GLU A 245 -18.74 15.86 5.94
C GLU A 245 -17.92 17.12 5.58
N GLY A 246 -16.58 17.04 5.60
CA GLY A 246 -15.72 18.20 5.34
C GLY A 246 -15.74 19.24 6.47
N LEU A 247 -16.15 18.84 7.68
CA LEU A 247 -16.13 19.71 8.86
C LEU A 247 -14.69 19.95 9.31
N PRO A 248 -14.27 21.19 9.62
CA PRO A 248 -12.89 21.45 10.05
C PRO A 248 -12.63 20.77 11.39
N HIS A 249 -11.82 19.72 11.37
CA HIS A 249 -11.34 18.92 12.51
C HIS A 249 -12.46 18.26 13.35
N GLY A 250 -12.66 16.95 13.15
CA GLY A 250 -13.43 16.11 14.05
C GLY A 250 -12.77 15.92 15.41
#